data_AF-A0A0D3HKM8-F1
#
_entry.id   AF-A0A0D3HKM8-F1
#
_cell.length_a   1.000
_cell.length_b   1.000
_cell.length_c   1.000
_cell.angle_alpha   90.00
_cell.angle_beta   90.00
_cell.angle_gamma   90.00
#
_symmetry.space_group_name_H-M   'P 1'
#
loop_
_entity.id
_entity.type
_entity.pdbx_description
1 polymer ?
#
loop_
_entity_poly.entity_id
_entity_poly.type
_entity_poly.pdbx_seq_one_letter_code
_entity_poly.pdbx_strand_id
1 'polypeptide(L)'
;MTRPSAILLLSKIPSNQVGDSIKEERSFDAVDCLLSFVNKDGTLSSAESKRTTPWVEFINPSESFRNIIVDYPYGSWAICFTYATFFAIKGLVAAGRTYQNSSSIRKACNFLLSKQLTTGGWGENYICCQVEEYVDSGRPHAVNTAWAMLGLIYAGHVEIDPIPLHRAAMELINMQLDTGEFPQQEIVGSFNSSLFFNYPNYRNLFQIWALGEFRHRLLAKKG
;
A
#
# COMPACT_ATOMS: atom_id res chain seq x y z
N MET A 1 -15.70 -8.45 -3.60
CA MET A 1 -15.49 -7.92 -4.96
C MET A 1 -14.21 -7.13 -4.98
N THR A 2 -13.20 -7.61 -5.69
CA THR A 2 -11.95 -6.88 -5.97
C THR A 2 -12.27 -5.67 -6.86
N ARG A 3 -11.82 -4.48 -6.45
CA ARG A 3 -12.00 -3.29 -7.29
C ARG A 3 -11.03 -3.38 -8.48
N PRO A 4 -11.50 -3.16 -9.73
CA PRO A 4 -10.65 -3.27 -10.92
C PRO A 4 -9.49 -2.26 -10.92
N SER A 5 -8.46 -2.53 -11.73
CA SER A 5 -7.36 -1.59 -12.01
C SER A 5 -7.86 -0.34 -12.75
N ALA A 6 -7.05 0.73 -12.82
CA ALA A 6 -7.46 2.05 -13.30
C ALA A 6 -8.21 2.04 -14.65
N ILE A 7 -7.72 1.31 -15.65
CA ILE A 7 -8.36 1.23 -16.98
C ILE A 7 -9.75 0.59 -16.92
N LEU A 8 -9.91 -0.47 -16.12
CA LEU A 8 -11.18 -1.14 -15.92
C LEU A 8 -12.17 -0.33 -15.05
N LEU A 9 -11.68 0.63 -14.27
CA LEU A 9 -12.53 1.60 -13.57
C LEU A 9 -12.98 2.70 -14.53
N LEU A 10 -12.08 3.21 -15.37
CA LEU A 10 -12.41 4.22 -16.38
C LEU A 10 -13.40 3.68 -17.42
N SER A 11 -13.34 2.41 -17.81
CA SER A 11 -14.30 1.82 -18.74
C SER A 11 -15.75 1.77 -18.20
N LYS A 12 -15.94 1.98 -16.89
CA LYS A 12 -17.27 2.10 -16.28
C LYS A 12 -17.81 3.54 -16.31
N ILE A 13 -16.99 4.50 -16.70
CA ILE A 13 -17.37 5.91 -16.87
C ILE A 13 -17.83 6.10 -18.32
N PRO A 14 -18.88 6.91 -18.57
CA PRO A 14 -19.36 7.20 -19.92
C PRO A 14 -18.25 7.64 -20.88
N SER A 15 -18.21 7.05 -22.09
CA SER A 15 -17.13 7.28 -23.07
C SER A 15 -17.04 8.72 -23.56
N ASN A 16 -18.12 9.50 -23.48
CA ASN A 16 -18.10 10.93 -23.76
C ASN A 16 -17.26 11.75 -22.77
N GLN A 17 -16.91 11.19 -21.61
CA GLN A 17 -16.06 11.84 -20.61
C GLN A 17 -14.61 11.36 -20.65
N VAL A 18 -14.38 10.08 -20.94
CA VAL A 18 -13.06 9.43 -20.80
C VAL A 18 -12.52 8.83 -22.10
N GLY A 19 -13.25 8.98 -23.20
CA GLY A 19 -12.92 8.38 -24.49
C GLY A 19 -13.35 6.92 -24.59
N ASP A 20 -12.95 6.28 -25.69
CA ASP A 20 -13.24 4.88 -25.94
C ASP A 20 -12.45 3.96 -25.02
N SER A 21 -13.09 2.87 -24.60
CA SER A 21 -12.44 1.83 -23.79
C SER A 21 -11.35 1.11 -24.59
N ILE A 22 -10.33 0.62 -23.88
CA ILE A 22 -9.34 -0.25 -24.50
C ILE A 22 -10.03 -1.51 -25.04
N LYS A 23 -9.48 -2.06 -26.12
CA LYS A 23 -9.95 -3.34 -26.64
C LYS A 23 -9.77 -4.45 -25.60
N GLU A 24 -10.75 -5.35 -25.54
CA GLU A 24 -10.78 -6.44 -24.56
C GLU A 24 -9.53 -7.33 -24.68
N GLU A 25 -9.06 -7.59 -25.91
CA GLU A 25 -7.86 -8.42 -26.14
C GLU A 25 -6.64 -7.85 -25.42
N ARG A 26 -6.47 -6.52 -25.41
CA ARG A 26 -5.35 -5.88 -24.69
C ARG A 26 -5.44 -6.02 -23.17
N SER A 27 -6.66 -6.20 -22.65
CA SER A 27 -6.86 -6.49 -21.23
C SER A 27 -6.42 -7.92 -20.91
N PHE A 28 -6.74 -8.88 -21.78
CA PHE A 28 -6.27 -10.26 -21.66
C PHE A 28 -4.75 -10.34 -21.81
N ASP A 29 -4.16 -9.66 -22.79
CA ASP A 29 -2.70 -9.60 -22.97
C ASP A 29 -1.99 -9.09 -21.69
N ALA A 30 -2.58 -8.07 -21.04
CA ALA A 30 -2.04 -7.54 -19.79
C ALA A 30 -2.15 -8.54 -18.63
N VAL A 31 -3.25 -9.31 -18.56
CA VAL A 31 -3.42 -10.39 -17.58
C VAL A 31 -2.41 -11.50 -17.83
N ASP A 32 -2.26 -11.95 -19.08
CA ASP A 32 -1.33 -13.01 -19.46
C ASP A 32 0.12 -12.61 -19.19
N CYS A 33 0.49 -11.36 -19.47
CA CYS A 33 1.79 -10.80 -19.11
C CYS A 33 2.05 -10.85 -17.60
N LEU A 34 1.08 -10.43 -16.77
CA LEU A 34 1.21 -10.51 -15.31
C LEU A 34 1.31 -11.96 -14.82
N LEU A 35 0.51 -12.86 -15.37
CA LEU A 35 0.55 -14.29 -15.02
C LEU A 35 1.89 -14.94 -15.41
N SER A 36 2.57 -14.43 -16.44
CA SER A 36 3.90 -14.92 -16.84
C SER A 36 5.00 -14.67 -15.80
N PHE A 37 4.80 -13.73 -14.86
CA PHE A 37 5.76 -13.43 -13.80
C PHE A 37 5.51 -14.21 -12.49
N VAL A 38 4.49 -15.09 -12.48
CA VAL A 38 4.16 -15.92 -11.32
C VAL A 38 5.22 -17.02 -11.15
N ASN A 39 5.84 -17.05 -9.98
CA ASN A 39 6.81 -18.05 -9.59
C ASN A 39 6.14 -19.41 -9.32
N LYS A 40 6.95 -20.48 -9.30
CA LYS A 40 6.47 -21.85 -9.00
C LYS A 40 5.79 -21.99 -7.64
N ASP A 41 6.12 -21.12 -6.69
CA ASP A 41 5.51 -21.07 -5.35
C ASP A 41 4.24 -20.18 -5.28
N GLY A 42 3.79 -19.65 -6.42
CA GLY A 42 2.61 -18.80 -6.54
C GLY A 42 2.84 -17.33 -6.19
N THR A 43 4.08 -16.93 -5.86
CA THR A 43 4.41 -15.53 -5.60
C THR A 43 4.67 -14.77 -6.91
N LEU A 44 4.57 -13.43 -6.88
CA LEU A 44 4.81 -12.58 -8.04
C LEU A 44 6.09 -11.76 -7.82
N SER A 45 7.03 -11.83 -8.77
CA SER A 45 8.26 -11.05 -8.77
C SER A 45 8.08 -9.71 -9.50
N SER A 46 9.05 -8.79 -9.38
CA SER A 46 8.88 -7.39 -9.77
C SER A 46 8.98 -7.13 -11.27
N ALA A 47 9.97 -7.75 -11.92
CA ALA A 47 10.25 -7.55 -13.33
C ALA A 47 10.21 -8.87 -14.11
N GLU A 48 10.62 -9.98 -13.49
CA GLU A 48 10.67 -11.29 -14.11
C GLU A 48 10.42 -12.38 -13.07
N SER A 49 9.93 -13.56 -13.49
CA SER A 49 9.89 -14.72 -12.59
C SER A 49 11.28 -15.03 -12.04
N LYS A 50 11.40 -15.38 -10.77
CA LYS A 50 12.63 -15.79 -10.10
C LYS A 50 13.34 -16.90 -10.89
N ARG A 51 14.46 -16.53 -11.52
CA ARG A 51 15.26 -17.43 -12.38
C ARG A 51 16.34 -18.21 -11.65
N THR A 52 16.64 -17.83 -10.41
CA THR A 52 17.75 -18.41 -9.64
C THR A 52 17.43 -18.52 -8.16
N THR A 53 18.33 -19.16 -7.41
CA THR A 53 18.16 -19.42 -5.97
C THR A 53 18.80 -18.32 -5.12
N PRO A 54 18.36 -18.13 -3.86
CA PRO A 54 18.96 -17.14 -2.95
C PRO A 54 20.46 -17.37 -2.69
N TRP A 55 20.99 -18.57 -2.91
CA TRP A 55 22.43 -18.85 -2.76
C TRP A 55 23.32 -17.98 -3.64
N VAL A 56 22.82 -17.54 -4.80
CA VAL A 56 23.58 -16.66 -5.70
C VAL A 56 23.76 -15.26 -5.10
N GLU A 57 23.03 -14.89 -4.05
CA GLU A 57 23.30 -13.66 -3.31
C GLU A 57 24.68 -13.67 -2.62
N PHE A 58 25.28 -14.85 -2.39
CA PHE A 58 26.63 -14.95 -1.84
C PHE A 58 27.70 -14.32 -2.74
N ILE A 59 27.45 -14.25 -4.05
CA ILE A 59 28.37 -13.61 -5.00
C ILE A 59 28.06 -12.12 -5.20
N ASN A 60 27.16 -11.54 -4.42
CA ASN A 60 26.84 -10.12 -4.50
C ASN A 60 28.10 -9.29 -4.22
N PRO A 61 28.63 -8.54 -5.22
CA PRO A 61 29.84 -7.75 -5.04
C PRO A 61 29.56 -6.39 -4.37
N SER A 62 28.28 -6.07 -4.11
CA SER A 62 27.89 -4.81 -3.51
C SER A 62 27.98 -4.87 -1.98
N GLU A 63 28.80 -4.01 -1.41
CA GLU A 63 28.87 -3.81 0.05
C GLU A 63 27.69 -2.98 0.58
N SER A 64 27.06 -2.19 -0.28
CA SER A 64 26.02 -1.21 0.09
C SER A 64 24.60 -1.72 -0.11
N PHE A 65 24.39 -2.71 -0.99
CA PHE A 65 23.06 -3.18 -1.39
C PHE A 65 22.94 -4.70 -1.19
N ARG A 66 21.98 -5.14 -0.38
CA ARG A 66 21.68 -6.57 -0.18
C ARG A 66 20.80 -7.08 -1.33
N ASN A 67 20.35 -8.32 -1.38
CA ASN A 67 19.23 -8.78 -2.23
C ASN A 67 19.07 -8.19 -3.66
N ILE A 68 20.16 -7.95 -4.42
CA ILE A 68 20.12 -7.37 -5.78
C ILE A 68 20.29 -8.42 -6.88
N ILE A 69 20.79 -9.61 -6.54
CA ILE A 69 21.16 -10.61 -7.53
C ILE A 69 19.94 -11.44 -7.95
N VAL A 70 18.92 -11.54 -7.08
CA VAL A 70 17.69 -12.32 -7.32
C VAL A 70 16.48 -11.40 -7.23
N ASP A 71 15.51 -11.55 -8.13
CA ASP A 71 14.21 -10.86 -8.06
C ASP A 71 13.31 -11.50 -7.00
N TYR A 72 13.47 -11.07 -5.75
CA TYR A 72 12.73 -11.60 -4.61
C TYR A 72 11.27 -11.10 -4.59
N PRO A 73 10.30 -12.00 -4.30
CA PRO A 73 8.88 -11.67 -4.34
C PRO A 73 8.37 -11.07 -3.00
N TYR A 74 9.07 -10.09 -2.42
CA TYR A 74 8.60 -9.36 -1.24
C TYR A 74 8.71 -7.85 -1.40
N GLY A 75 7.73 -7.13 -0.85
CA GLY A 75 7.54 -5.69 -1.05
C GLY A 75 8.55 -4.84 -0.28
N SER A 76 9.72 -4.59 -0.88
CA SER A 76 10.79 -3.75 -0.32
C SER A 76 10.86 -2.37 -0.98
N TRP A 77 9.70 -1.87 -1.44
CA TRP A 77 9.60 -0.72 -2.35
C TRP A 77 9.25 0.60 -1.63
N ALA A 78 8.97 0.54 -0.33
CA ALA A 78 8.61 1.67 0.50
C ALA A 78 8.96 1.42 1.97
N ILE A 79 8.98 2.49 2.77
CA ILE A 79 9.19 2.47 4.22
C ILE A 79 7.82 2.34 4.93
N CYS A 80 7.52 1.28 5.66
CA CYS A 80 7.97 -0.11 5.53
C CYS A 80 6.78 -1.02 5.85
N PHE A 81 6.30 -0.95 7.09
CA PHE A 81 5.27 -1.83 7.60
C PHE A 81 3.86 -1.32 7.27
N THR A 82 3.59 -0.01 7.28
CA THR A 82 2.26 0.51 6.90
C THR A 82 1.97 0.21 5.43
N TYR A 83 2.96 0.39 4.56
CA TYR A 83 2.89 0.02 3.14
C TYR A 83 2.67 -1.48 2.95
N ALA A 84 3.56 -2.31 3.50
CA ALA A 84 3.48 -3.76 3.34
C ALA A 84 2.17 -4.32 3.90
N THR A 85 1.74 -3.84 5.06
CA THR A 85 0.49 -4.27 5.71
C THR A 85 -0.73 -3.88 4.87
N PHE A 86 -0.76 -2.67 4.32
CA PHE A 86 -1.84 -2.23 3.42
C PHE A 86 -1.99 -3.17 2.22
N PHE A 87 -0.91 -3.43 1.48
CA PHE A 87 -0.96 -4.32 0.31
C PHE A 87 -1.23 -5.78 0.67
N ALA A 88 -0.69 -6.27 1.79
CA ALA A 88 -0.97 -7.62 2.28
C ALA A 88 -2.46 -7.82 2.62
N ILE A 89 -3.08 -6.86 3.33
CA ILE A 89 -4.52 -6.88 3.60
C ILE A 89 -5.30 -6.87 2.30
N LYS A 90 -4.95 -5.98 1.36
CA LYS A 90 -5.64 -5.87 0.07
C LYS A 90 -5.57 -7.19 -0.73
N GLY A 91 -4.41 -7.85 -0.73
CA GLY A 91 -4.22 -9.17 -1.35
C GLY A 91 -5.06 -10.27 -0.67
N LEU A 92 -5.07 -10.32 0.66
CA LEU A 92 -5.89 -11.27 1.42
C LEU A 92 -7.39 -11.05 1.17
N VAL A 93 -7.84 -9.80 1.14
CA VAL A 93 -9.22 -9.43 0.82
C VAL A 93 -9.58 -9.82 -0.61
N ALA A 94 -8.65 -9.65 -1.55
CA ALA A 94 -8.83 -10.11 -2.93
C ALA A 94 -9.02 -11.63 -3.02
N ALA A 95 -8.32 -12.39 -2.17
CA ALA A 95 -8.47 -13.83 -2.00
C ALA A 95 -9.70 -14.26 -1.17
N GLY A 96 -10.66 -13.34 -0.93
CA GLY A 96 -11.90 -13.63 -0.21
C GLY A 96 -11.75 -13.72 1.32
N ARG A 97 -10.61 -13.31 1.87
CA ARG A 97 -10.42 -13.22 3.33
C ARG A 97 -11.07 -11.95 3.87
N THR A 98 -11.61 -12.04 5.08
CA THR A 98 -12.27 -10.94 5.78
C THR A 98 -11.75 -10.86 7.21
N TYR A 99 -12.05 -9.76 7.90
CA TYR A 99 -11.73 -9.63 9.32
C TYR A 99 -12.28 -10.78 10.17
N GLN A 100 -13.46 -11.31 9.83
CA GLN A 100 -14.13 -12.38 10.57
C GLN A 100 -13.46 -13.74 10.32
N ASN A 101 -13.06 -14.04 9.09
CA ASN A 101 -12.56 -15.37 8.72
C ASN A 101 -11.02 -15.50 8.67
N SER A 102 -10.26 -14.43 8.93
CA SER A 102 -8.80 -14.45 8.85
C SER A 102 -8.14 -13.89 10.11
N SER A 103 -7.39 -14.75 10.81
CA SER A 103 -6.54 -14.35 11.92
C SER A 103 -5.42 -13.41 11.48
N SER A 104 -4.89 -13.58 10.26
CA SER A 104 -3.86 -12.70 9.69
C SER A 104 -4.37 -11.26 9.51
N ILE A 105 -5.59 -11.08 8.98
CA ILE A 105 -6.18 -9.74 8.85
C ILE A 105 -6.38 -9.10 10.23
N ARG A 106 -6.85 -9.85 11.23
CA ARG A 106 -7.01 -9.32 12.60
C ARG A 106 -5.68 -8.91 13.22
N LYS A 107 -4.65 -9.74 13.10
CA LYS A 107 -3.30 -9.42 13.58
C LYS A 107 -2.74 -8.18 12.88
N ALA A 108 -2.92 -8.05 11.57
CA ALA A 108 -2.52 -6.89 10.80
C ALA A 108 -3.23 -5.60 11.25
N CYS A 109 -4.55 -5.67 11.49
CA CYS A 109 -5.30 -4.52 12.02
C CYS A 109 -4.81 -4.14 13.42
N ASN A 110 -4.66 -5.11 14.32
CA ASN A 110 -4.16 -4.87 15.68
C ASN A 110 -2.76 -4.27 15.67
N PHE A 111 -1.88 -4.73 14.77
CA PHE A 111 -0.56 -4.15 14.57
C PHE A 111 -0.68 -2.67 14.20
N LEU A 112 -1.44 -2.32 13.16
CA LEU A 112 -1.63 -0.92 12.76
C LEU A 112 -2.20 -0.08 13.91
N LEU A 113 -3.28 -0.52 14.55
CA LEU A 113 -3.91 0.19 15.66
C LEU A 113 -2.96 0.43 16.83
N SER A 114 -2.10 -0.55 17.14
CA SER A 114 -1.10 -0.43 18.21
C SER A 114 -0.02 0.61 17.95
N LYS A 115 0.12 1.06 16.69
CA LYS A 115 1.10 2.06 16.23
C LYS A 115 0.49 3.42 15.92
N GLN A 116 -0.81 3.60 16.14
CA GLN A 116 -1.45 4.90 15.95
C GLN A 116 -0.93 5.90 16.99
N LEU A 117 -0.47 7.05 16.54
CA LEU A 117 -0.02 8.13 17.40
C LEU A 117 -1.20 8.74 18.18
N THR A 118 -0.88 9.43 19.27
CA THR A 118 -1.87 10.15 20.08
C THR A 118 -2.60 11.25 19.29
N THR A 119 -1.94 11.83 18.27
CA THR A 119 -2.53 12.81 17.37
C THR A 119 -3.56 12.18 16.42
N GLY A 120 -3.35 10.91 16.03
CA GLY A 120 -4.26 10.14 15.17
C GLY A 120 -3.62 9.59 13.89
N GLY A 121 -2.44 10.08 13.51
CA GLY A 121 -1.68 9.56 12.37
C GLY A 121 -0.76 8.38 12.67
N TRP A 122 0.01 7.99 11.65
CA TRP A 122 1.13 7.06 11.70
C TRP A 122 2.36 7.70 11.10
N GLY A 123 3.54 7.34 11.59
CA GLY A 123 4.81 7.77 11.03
C GLY A 123 5.88 6.72 11.25
N GLU A 124 6.58 6.36 10.18
CA GLU A 124 7.68 5.39 10.23
C GLU A 124 9.01 6.08 9.97
N ASN A 125 10.04 5.70 10.71
CA ASN A 125 11.41 6.11 10.41
C ASN A 125 12.00 5.19 9.32
N TYR A 126 12.79 5.72 8.39
CA TYR A 126 13.47 4.91 7.36
C TYR A 126 14.35 3.80 7.93
N ILE A 127 14.85 3.97 9.16
CA ILE A 127 15.64 2.98 9.91
C ILE A 127 14.87 1.66 10.03
N CYS A 128 13.52 1.67 9.99
CA CYS A 128 12.69 0.45 9.94
C CYS A 128 13.18 -0.57 8.91
N CYS A 129 13.60 -0.12 7.72
CA CYS A 129 14.07 -1.00 6.66
C CYS A 129 15.43 -1.64 6.97
N GLN A 130 16.24 -1.02 7.83
CA GLN A 130 17.58 -1.49 8.20
C GLN A 130 17.55 -2.44 9.40
N VAL A 131 16.69 -2.17 10.38
CA VAL A 131 16.58 -2.96 11.61
C VAL A 131 15.49 -4.02 11.57
N GLU A 132 14.68 -4.05 10.51
CA GLU A 132 13.57 -4.99 10.32
C GLU A 132 12.50 -4.96 11.44
N GLU A 133 12.40 -3.82 12.12
CA GLU A 133 11.44 -3.56 13.19
C GLU A 133 10.74 -2.21 12.99
N TYR A 134 9.53 -2.07 13.51
CA TYR A 134 8.79 -0.82 13.46
C TYR A 134 9.41 0.22 14.41
N VAL A 135 10.05 1.23 13.83
CA VAL A 135 10.60 2.40 14.50
C VAL A 135 9.70 3.59 14.25
N ASP A 136 9.07 4.08 15.32
CA ASP A 136 8.23 5.27 15.30
C ASP A 136 9.07 6.51 14.95
N SER A 137 8.57 7.36 14.04
CA SER A 137 9.22 8.64 13.72
C SER A 137 8.93 9.74 14.76
N GLY A 138 8.03 9.49 15.72
CA GLY A 138 7.57 10.42 16.74
C GLY A 138 6.60 11.49 16.23
N ARG A 139 6.29 11.49 14.92
CA ARG A 139 5.40 12.47 14.28
C ARG A 139 4.56 11.82 13.19
N PRO A 140 3.31 12.27 12.99
CA PRO A 140 2.47 11.70 11.95
C PRO A 140 3.00 12.09 10.56
N HIS A 141 3.01 11.11 9.67
CA HIS A 141 3.41 11.25 8.27
C HIS A 141 2.19 10.99 7.38
N ALA A 142 1.87 11.91 6.48
CA ALA A 142 0.66 11.88 5.67
C ALA A 142 0.55 10.58 4.86
N VAL A 143 1.65 10.14 4.24
CA VAL A 143 1.66 8.91 3.42
C VAL A 143 1.51 7.64 4.28
N ASN A 144 2.27 7.47 5.37
CA ASN A 144 2.11 6.33 6.27
C ASN A 144 0.71 6.29 6.89
N THR A 145 0.19 7.46 7.28
CA THR A 145 -1.18 7.62 7.78
C THR A 145 -2.19 7.16 6.74
N ALA A 146 -2.07 7.59 5.49
CA ALA A 146 -2.95 7.17 4.41
C ALA A 146 -2.87 5.66 4.12
N TRP A 147 -1.68 5.05 4.14
CA TRP A 147 -1.52 3.60 3.98
C TRP A 147 -2.16 2.81 5.11
N ALA A 148 -1.89 3.16 6.37
CA ALA A 148 -2.52 2.51 7.52
C ALA A 148 -4.05 2.63 7.47
N MET A 149 -4.54 3.83 7.12
CA MET A 149 -5.96 4.12 6.97
C MET A 149 -6.59 3.26 5.87
N LEU A 150 -5.98 3.16 4.68
CA LEU A 150 -6.45 2.28 3.59
C LEU A 150 -6.44 0.80 4.00
N GLY A 151 -5.39 0.34 4.68
CA GLY A 151 -5.30 -1.04 5.19
C GLY A 151 -6.48 -1.38 6.10
N LEU A 152 -6.75 -0.53 7.10
CA LEU A 152 -7.87 -0.70 8.02
C LEU A 152 -9.23 -0.61 7.30
N ILE A 153 -9.39 0.31 6.34
CA ILE A 153 -10.62 0.42 5.54
C ILE A 153 -10.88 -0.86 4.73
N TYR A 154 -9.88 -1.38 4.02
CA TYR A 154 -10.06 -2.60 3.22
C TYR A 154 -10.27 -3.84 4.08
N ALA A 155 -9.71 -3.88 5.28
CA ALA A 155 -10.00 -4.93 6.26
C ALA A 155 -11.46 -4.93 6.76
N GLY A 156 -12.23 -3.87 6.49
CA GLY A 156 -13.60 -3.71 7.01
C GLY A 156 -13.63 -3.17 8.43
N HIS A 157 -12.59 -2.43 8.84
CA HIS A 157 -12.51 -1.89 10.20
C HIS A 157 -13.42 -0.68 10.41
N VAL A 158 -13.85 0.01 9.34
CA VAL A 158 -14.84 1.11 9.41
C VAL A 158 -16.13 0.64 10.07
N GLU A 159 -16.55 -0.58 9.74
CA GLU A 159 -17.77 -1.19 10.24
C GLU A 159 -17.62 -1.71 11.69
N ILE A 160 -16.39 -1.98 12.12
CA ILE A 160 -16.05 -2.50 13.46
C ILE A 160 -15.87 -1.36 14.46
N ASP A 161 -14.92 -0.47 14.19
CA ASP A 161 -14.65 0.74 14.98
C ASP A 161 -14.12 1.85 14.06
N PRO A 162 -14.94 2.88 13.75
CA PRO A 162 -14.53 3.97 12.90
C PRO A 162 -13.68 5.02 13.63
N ILE A 163 -13.55 4.99 14.96
CA ILE A 163 -12.90 6.05 15.74
C ILE A 163 -11.42 6.24 15.35
N PRO A 164 -10.59 5.18 15.23
CA PRO A 164 -9.21 5.32 14.78
C PRO A 164 -9.12 5.98 13.40
N LEU A 165 -10.04 5.64 12.48
CA LEU A 165 -10.09 6.20 11.13
C LEU A 165 -10.56 7.66 11.11
N HIS A 166 -11.46 8.06 12.01
CA HIS A 166 -11.84 9.46 12.19
C HIS A 166 -10.66 10.32 12.65
N ARG A 167 -9.88 9.83 13.62
CA ARG A 167 -8.67 10.51 14.09
C ARG A 167 -7.63 10.64 12.97
N ALA A 168 -7.44 9.57 12.20
CA ALA A 168 -6.55 9.56 11.03
C ALA A 168 -7.01 10.55 9.94
N ALA A 169 -8.31 10.59 9.64
CA ALA A 169 -8.87 11.51 8.67
C ALA A 169 -8.70 12.97 9.12
N MET A 170 -8.91 13.25 10.40
CA MET A 170 -8.68 14.57 10.99
C MET A 170 -7.22 14.99 10.87
N GLU A 171 -6.29 14.08 11.18
CA GLU A 171 -4.85 14.30 11.01
C GLU A 171 -4.51 14.69 9.56
N LEU A 172 -5.00 13.94 8.57
CA LEU A 172 -4.77 14.25 7.16
C LEU A 172 -5.38 15.60 6.76
N ILE A 173 -6.63 15.87 7.16
CA ILE A 173 -7.28 17.15 6.85
C ILE A 173 -6.49 18.33 7.44
N ASN A 174 -5.98 18.19 8.66
CA ASN A 174 -5.19 19.23 9.32
C ASN A 174 -3.79 19.43 8.70
N MET A 175 -3.26 18.41 8.00
CA MET A 175 -2.01 18.52 7.25
C MET A 175 -2.19 19.17 5.87
N GLN A 176 -3.41 19.27 5.35
CA GLN A 176 -3.66 19.82 4.03
C GLN A 176 -3.31 21.32 4.01
N LEU A 177 -2.53 21.72 3.00
CA LEU A 177 -2.14 23.12 2.78
C LEU A 177 -3.31 23.90 2.16
N ASP A 178 -3.24 25.24 2.23
CA ASP A 178 -4.24 26.13 1.60
C ASP A 178 -4.34 25.93 0.07
N THR A 179 -3.29 25.40 -0.55
CA THR A 179 -3.27 25.05 -1.98
C THR A 179 -4.05 23.78 -2.31
N GLY A 180 -4.46 23.02 -1.28
CA GLY A 180 -5.06 21.69 -1.40
C GLY A 180 -4.04 20.55 -1.50
N GLU A 181 -2.75 20.85 -1.65
CA GLU A 181 -1.67 19.87 -1.57
C GLU A 181 -1.37 19.46 -0.13
N PHE A 182 -0.52 18.44 0.03
CA PHE A 182 0.05 18.06 1.32
C PHE A 182 1.54 18.35 1.37
N PRO A 183 2.10 18.63 2.57
CA PRO A 183 3.51 18.94 2.73
C PRO A 183 4.41 17.78 2.28
N GLN A 184 5.57 18.12 1.72
CA GLN A 184 6.65 17.15 1.57
C GLN A 184 7.22 16.85 2.96
N GLN A 185 7.15 15.59 3.35
CA GLN A 185 7.73 15.08 4.60
C GLN A 185 8.93 14.18 4.29
N GLU A 186 9.34 13.37 5.26
CA GLU A 186 10.45 12.42 5.13
C GLU A 186 10.27 11.48 3.94
N ILE A 187 11.40 10.89 3.52
CA ILE A 187 11.42 9.96 2.40
C ILE A 187 10.61 8.71 2.74
N VAL A 188 9.80 8.24 1.79
CA VAL A 188 8.95 7.04 1.94
C VAL A 188 9.29 5.92 0.96
N GLY A 189 10.04 6.20 -0.11
CA GLY A 189 10.52 5.17 -1.03
C GLY A 189 11.75 4.48 -0.46
N SER A 190 11.76 3.16 -0.55
CA SER A 190 12.91 2.32 -0.20
C SER A 190 13.19 1.40 -1.37
N PHE A 191 14.46 1.19 -1.66
CA PHE A 191 14.91 0.08 -2.46
C PHE A 191 15.98 -0.62 -1.63
N ASN A 192 15.71 -1.90 -1.35
CA ASN A 192 16.71 -2.82 -0.90
C ASN A 192 17.40 -2.42 0.42
N SER A 193 16.60 -1.81 1.31
CA SER A 193 16.96 -1.39 2.67
C SER A 193 18.08 -0.35 2.80
N SER A 194 18.70 0.08 1.70
CA SER A 194 19.84 1.00 1.71
C SER A 194 19.68 2.22 0.81
N LEU A 195 18.78 2.19 -0.19
CA LEU A 195 18.51 3.33 -1.06
C LEU A 195 17.13 3.92 -0.73
N PHE A 196 17.09 5.22 -0.44
CA PHE A 196 15.85 5.92 -0.13
C PHE A 196 15.59 7.01 -1.17
N PHE A 197 14.37 7.09 -1.69
CA PHE A 197 14.01 8.04 -2.74
C PHE A 197 12.57 8.53 -2.60
N ASN A 198 12.32 9.74 -3.12
CA ASN A 198 11.01 10.35 -3.03
C ASN A 198 10.09 9.91 -4.18
N TYR A 199 8.84 9.61 -3.84
CA TYR A 199 7.72 9.53 -4.77
C TYR A 199 6.90 10.83 -4.65
N PRO A 200 7.13 11.85 -5.50
CA PRO A 200 6.55 13.19 -5.28
C PRO A 200 5.03 13.19 -5.24
N ASN A 201 4.40 12.31 -6.04
CA ASN A 201 2.95 12.23 -6.12
C ASN A 201 2.31 11.52 -4.92
N TYR A 202 3.06 10.76 -4.13
CA TYR A 202 2.49 10.00 -3.01
C TYR A 202 1.92 10.89 -1.91
N ARG A 203 2.47 12.11 -1.75
CA ARG A 203 1.97 13.09 -0.79
C ARG A 203 0.55 13.56 -1.08
N ASN A 204 0.08 13.47 -2.32
CA ASN A 204 -1.28 13.87 -2.71
C ASN A 204 -2.17 12.65 -2.98
N LEU A 205 -1.64 11.66 -3.71
CA LEU A 205 -2.40 10.53 -4.21
C LEU A 205 -3.04 9.69 -3.10
N PHE A 206 -2.27 9.29 -2.09
CA PHE A 206 -2.74 8.34 -1.09
C PHE A 206 -3.73 8.96 -0.11
N GLN A 207 -3.59 10.24 0.18
CA GLN A 207 -4.42 11.01 1.09
C GLN A 207 -5.80 11.22 0.48
N ILE A 208 -5.85 11.62 -0.80
CA ILE A 208 -7.09 11.70 -1.57
C ILE A 208 -7.77 10.33 -1.63
N TRP A 209 -7.01 9.26 -1.89
CA TRP A 209 -7.54 7.90 -1.94
C TRP A 209 -8.11 7.46 -0.58
N ALA A 210 -7.35 7.62 0.51
CA ALA A 210 -7.77 7.21 1.85
C ALA A 210 -9.02 7.96 2.31
N LEU A 211 -9.04 9.30 2.18
CA LEU A 211 -10.18 10.13 2.55
C LEU A 211 -11.40 9.82 1.69
N GLY A 212 -11.22 9.64 0.38
CA GLY A 212 -12.29 9.28 -0.55
C GLY A 212 -12.92 7.92 -0.22
N GLU A 213 -12.10 6.90 0.03
CA GLU A 213 -12.56 5.57 0.43
C GLU A 213 -13.30 5.61 1.77
N PHE A 214 -12.76 6.33 2.75
CA PHE A 214 -13.38 6.46 4.06
C PHE A 214 -14.74 7.14 3.98
N ARG A 215 -14.82 8.28 3.27
CA ARG A 215 -16.08 8.98 3.02
C ARG A 215 -17.10 8.08 2.35
N HIS A 216 -16.69 7.35 1.31
CA HIS A 216 -17.57 6.43 0.59
C HIS A 216 -18.13 5.35 1.51
N ARG A 217 -17.30 4.73 2.36
CA ARG A 217 -17.72 3.72 3.34
C ARG A 217 -18.68 4.27 4.39
N LEU A 218 -18.41 5.47 4.91
CA LEU A 218 -19.30 6.13 5.88
C LEU A 218 -20.69 6.44 5.30
N LEU A 219 -20.75 6.85 4.03
CA LEU A 219 -22.03 7.10 3.35
C LEU A 219 -22.81 5.81 3.10
N ALA A 220 -22.12 4.74 2.71
CA ALA A 220 -22.74 3.42 2.52
C ALA A 220 -23.32 2.81 3.82
N LYS A 221 -22.85 3.25 4.99
CA LYS A 221 -23.42 2.84 6.30
C LYS A 221 -24.69 3.61 6.69
N LYS A 222 -24.90 4.80 6.11
CA LYS A 222 -26.03 5.69 6.45
C LYS A 222 -27.27 5.48 5.58
N GLY A 223 -27.12 4.85 4.42
CA GLY A 223 -28.22 4.42 3.55
C GLY A 223 -28.58 2.97 3.79
#